data_AF-A0A0F9C179-F1
#
_entry.id   AF-A0A0F9C179-F1
#
_cell.length_a   1.000
_cell.length_b   1.000
_cell.length_c   1.000
_cell.angle_alpha   90.00
_cell.angle_beta   90.00
_cell.angle_gamma   90.00
#
_symmetry.space_group_name_H-M   'P 1'
#
loop_
_entity.id
_entity.type
_entity.pdbx_description
1 polymer ?
#
loop_
_entity_poly.entity_id
_entity_poly.type
_entity_poly.pdbx_seq_one_letter_code
_entity_poly.pdbx_strand_id
1 'polypeptide(L)'
;MSVELVGSIMLGLLILLGMSIIAVIGVVIAGGFKKKWYKVYLANDDVVLVYKKWTDRFWQADRATTALFRKEDGKAVRISVHWILKIEEQ
;
A
#
# COMPACT_ATOMS: atom_id res chain seq x y z
N MET A 1 39.98 22.69 -22.18
CA MET A 1 38.68 22.55 -21.49
C MET A 1 38.87 23.10 -20.09
N SER A 2 38.12 24.12 -19.67
CA SER A 2 38.36 24.79 -18.38
C SER A 2 37.87 23.94 -17.20
N VAL A 3 38.53 24.07 -16.05
CA VAL A 3 38.20 23.33 -14.82
C VAL A 3 36.74 23.59 -14.38
N GLU A 4 36.23 24.79 -14.63
CA GLU A 4 34.85 25.20 -14.36
C GLU A 4 33.82 24.47 -15.24
N LEU A 5 34.18 24.17 -16.49
CA LEU A 5 33.34 23.40 -17.42
C LEU A 5 33.25 21.94 -16.98
N VAL A 6 34.37 21.35 -16.54
CA VAL A 6 34.41 19.98 -16.02
C VAL A 6 33.61 19.87 -14.70
N GLY A 7 33.74 20.87 -13.81
CA GLY A 7 32.98 20.93 -12.55
C GLY A 7 31.47 21.04 -12.77
N SER A 8 31.03 21.84 -13.74
CA SER A 8 29.60 22.00 -14.07
C SER A 8 29.00 20.73 -14.68
N ILE A 9 29.75 20.03 -15.54
CA ILE A 9 29.31 18.75 -16.13
C ILE A 9 29.19 17.67 -15.04
N MET A 10 30.18 17.58 -14.14
CA MET A 10 30.16 16.66 -12.99
C MET A 10 28.96 16.91 -12.06
N LEU A 11 28.67 18.18 -11.75
CA LEU A 11 27.53 18.54 -10.91
C LEU A 11 26.20 18.19 -11.59
N GLY A 12 26.08 18.46 -12.90
CA GLY A 12 24.90 18.10 -13.69
C GLY A 12 24.63 16.59 -13.72
N LEU A 13 25.67 15.78 -13.86
CA LEU A 13 25.59 14.32 -13.81
C LEU A 13 25.11 13.80 -12.44
N LEU A 14 25.60 14.38 -11.35
CA LEU A 14 25.19 14.02 -10.00
C LEU A 14 23.70 14.31 -9.74
N ILE A 15 23.20 15.44 -10.23
CA ILE A 15 21.79 15.82 -10.10
C ILE A 15 20.89 14.85 -10.89
N LEU A 16 21.28 14.53 -12.13
CA LEU A 16 20.56 13.57 -12.98
C LEU A 16 20.48 12.18 -12.33
N LEU A 17 21.59 11.70 -11.77
CA LEU A 17 21.62 10.44 -11.02
C LEU A 17 20.69 10.49 -9.81
N GLY A 18 20.73 11.56 -9.02
CA GLY A 18 19.82 11.75 -7.89
C GLY A 18 18.34 11.72 -8.29
N MET A 19 17.97 12.41 -9.37
CA MET A 19 16.58 12.43 -9.87
C MET A 19 16.11 11.05 -10.35
N SER A 20 16.98 10.26 -10.98
CA SER A 20 16.64 8.91 -11.43
C SER A 20 16.32 7.97 -10.26
N ILE A 21 17.06 8.06 -9.15
CA ILE A 21 16.82 7.26 -7.95
C ILE A 21 15.48 7.62 -7.32
N ILE A 22 15.17 8.91 -7.22
CA ILE A 22 13.88 9.40 -6.68
C ILE A 22 12.71 8.92 -7.56
N ALA A 23 12.86 8.98 -8.88
CA ALA A 23 11.84 8.51 -9.81
C ALA A 23 11.58 7.01 -9.67
N VAL A 24 12.63 6.19 -9.53
CA VAL A 24 12.50 4.73 -9.33
C VAL A 24 11.82 4.43 -8.00
N ILE A 25 12.20 5.10 -6.91
CA ILE A 25 11.53 4.96 -5.61
C ILE A 25 10.06 5.36 -5.71
N GLY A 26 9.76 6.47 -6.40
CA GLY A 26 8.39 6.93 -6.64
C GLY A 26 7.53 5.91 -7.39
N VAL A 27 8.08 5.26 -8.41
CA VAL A 27 7.40 4.21 -9.19
C VAL A 27 7.19 2.94 -8.37
N VAL A 28 8.15 2.53 -7.54
CA VAL A 28 8.00 1.38 -6.63
C VAL A 28 6.92 1.65 -5.58
N ILE A 29 6.88 2.86 -5.03
CA ILE A 29 5.83 3.29 -4.10
C ILE A 29 4.48 3.39 -4.82
N ALA A 30 4.41 3.92 -6.04
CA ALA A 30 3.14 3.98 -6.77
C ALA A 30 2.63 2.60 -7.20
N GLY A 31 3.53 1.72 -7.66
CA GLY A 31 3.21 0.38 -8.16
C GLY A 31 2.88 -0.63 -7.06
N GLY A 32 3.47 -0.50 -5.87
CA GLY A 32 3.20 -1.36 -4.71
C GLY A 32 1.85 -1.10 -4.02
N PHE A 33 1.15 -0.01 -4.35
CA PHE A 33 -0.09 0.42 -3.69
C PHE A 33 -1.35 -0.01 -4.45
N LYS A 34 -1.31 -1.11 -5.19
CA LYS A 34 -2.55 -1.71 -5.70
C LYS A 34 -3.40 -2.16 -4.51
N LYS A 35 -4.51 -1.46 -4.29
CA LYS A 35 -5.55 -1.85 -3.32
C LYS A 35 -6.04 -3.23 -3.74
N LYS A 36 -5.77 -4.24 -2.93
CA LYS A 36 -6.41 -5.55 -3.08
C LYS A 36 -7.78 -5.48 -2.44
N TRP A 37 -8.81 -5.76 -3.22
CA TRP A 37 -10.20 -5.74 -2.80
C TRP A 37 -10.64 -7.13 -2.38
N TYR A 38 -11.49 -7.15 -1.36
CA TYR A 38 -11.98 -8.35 -0.72
C TYR A 38 -13.49 -8.21 -0.48
N LYS A 39 -14.22 -9.27 -0.79
CA LYS A 39 -15.60 -9.46 -0.35
C LYS A 39 -15.57 -10.26 0.95
N VAL A 40 -16.11 -9.69 2.02
CA VAL A 40 -16.21 -10.33 3.33
C VAL A 40 -17.67 -10.69 3.56
N TYR A 41 -17.94 -12.00 3.64
CA TYR A 41 -19.26 -12.55 3.92
C TYR A 41 -19.41 -12.71 5.42
N LEU A 42 -20.45 -12.10 5.98
CA LEU A 42 -20.71 -12.06 7.42
C LEU A 42 -21.79 -13.07 7.82
N ALA A 43 -21.81 -13.44 9.11
CA ALA A 43 -22.75 -14.40 9.69
C ALA A 43 -24.22 -13.92 9.69
N ASN A 44 -24.47 -12.64 9.42
CA ASN A 44 -25.80 -12.04 9.29
C ASN A 44 -26.27 -11.91 7.84
N ASP A 45 -25.70 -12.72 6.92
CA ASP A 45 -25.95 -12.69 5.48
C ASP A 45 -25.55 -11.36 4.78
N ASP A 46 -24.83 -10.47 5.47
CA ASP A 46 -24.31 -9.24 4.89
C ASP A 46 -22.99 -9.47 4.16
N VAL A 47 -22.76 -8.69 3.10
CA VAL A 47 -21.54 -8.75 2.29
C VAL A 47 -20.90 -7.38 2.25
N VAL A 48 -19.70 -7.27 2.84
CA VAL A 48 -18.97 -6.02 2.91
C VAL A 48 -17.82 -6.03 1.91
N LEU A 49 -17.82 -5.06 1.00
CA LEU A 49 -16.69 -4.81 0.10
C LEU A 49 -15.66 -3.93 0.82
N VAL A 50 -14.44 -4.46 0.96
CA VAL A 50 -13.35 -3.77 1.64
C VAL A 50 -12.04 -3.98 0.91
N TYR A 51 -11.09 -3.06 1.07
CA TYR A 51 -9.72 -3.26 0.60
C TYR A 51 -8.74 -3.21 1.76
N LYS A 52 -7.52 -3.63 1.44
CA LYS A 52 -6.42 -3.63 2.39
C LYS A 52 -5.21 -2.87 1.86
N LYS A 53 -4.54 -2.11 2.73
CA LYS A 53 -3.19 -1.61 2.45
C LYS A 53 -2.15 -2.62 2.89
N TRP A 54 -1.00 -2.64 2.22
CA TRP A 54 0.14 -3.47 2.63
C TRP A 54 0.58 -3.20 4.08
N THR A 55 0.35 -1.98 4.58
CA THR A 55 0.62 -1.57 5.97
C THR A 55 -0.42 -2.07 6.99
N ASP A 56 -1.62 -2.45 6.53
CA ASP A 56 -2.63 -3.00 7.41
C ASP A 56 -2.18 -4.44 7.74
N ARG A 57 -1.92 -4.76 9.00
CA ARG A 57 -1.46 -6.11 9.39
C ARG A 57 -2.63 -7.08 9.24
N PHE A 58 -2.51 -8.07 8.33
CA PHE A 58 -3.58 -9.02 7.95
C PHE A 58 -4.14 -9.74 9.19
N TRP A 59 -3.23 -9.99 10.12
CA TRP A 59 -3.47 -10.59 11.40
C TRP A 59 -2.42 -9.95 12.32
N GLN A 60 -2.83 -9.13 13.28
CA GLN A 60 -2.20 -9.26 14.59
C GLN A 60 -2.82 -10.52 15.21
N ALA A 61 -2.62 -11.69 14.59
CA ALA A 61 -1.59 -12.64 15.00
C ALA A 61 -1.64 -12.77 16.53
N ASP A 62 -2.45 -13.75 16.93
CA ASP A 62 -2.62 -14.34 18.24
C ASP A 62 -3.56 -13.71 19.28
N ARG A 63 -4.03 -12.46 19.15
CA ARG A 63 -4.97 -11.90 20.16
C ARG A 63 -6.11 -11.02 19.63
N ALA A 64 -6.12 -10.67 18.36
CA ALA A 64 -7.14 -9.75 17.85
C ALA A 64 -8.45 -10.49 17.50
N THR A 65 -9.49 -10.27 18.29
CA THR A 65 -10.88 -10.69 18.00
C THR A 65 -11.48 -10.01 16.76
N THR A 66 -10.73 -9.10 16.12
CA THR A 66 -11.16 -8.28 14.99
C THR A 66 -10.09 -8.18 13.90
N ALA A 67 -10.52 -8.30 12.64
CA ALA A 67 -9.74 -7.98 11.46
C ALA A 67 -9.94 -6.51 11.05
N LEU A 68 -8.85 -5.85 10.65
CA LEU A 68 -8.87 -4.45 10.20
C LEU A 68 -8.90 -4.39 8.67
N PHE A 69 -9.91 -3.72 8.14
CA PHE A 69 -10.09 -3.47 6.72
C PHE A 69 -10.33 -1.98 6.46
N ARG A 70 -10.42 -1.60 5.19
CA ARG A 70 -10.84 -0.26 4.77
C ARG A 70 -12.00 -0.32 3.79
N LYS A 71 -12.95 0.60 3.95
CA LYS A 71 -14.03 0.81 2.97
C LYS A 71 -13.54 1.67 1.81
N GLU A 72 -14.36 1.80 0.77
CA GLU A 72 -14.04 2.59 -0.44
C GLU A 72 -13.59 4.02 -0.13
N ASP A 73 -14.26 4.67 0.84
CA ASP A 73 -13.93 6.01 1.34
C ASP A 73 -12.60 6.10 2.12
N GLY A 74 -11.91 4.96 2.29
CA GLY A 74 -10.64 4.85 3.00
C GLY A 74 -10.76 4.80 4.52
N LYS A 75 -11.99 4.86 5.08
CA LYS A 75 -12.21 4.70 6.51
C LYS A 75 -11.86 3.29 6.94
N ALA A 76 -11.20 3.19 8.08
CA ALA A 76 -10.89 1.93 8.72
C ALA A 76 -12.18 1.32 9.29
N VAL A 77 -12.41 0.03 9.02
CA VAL A 77 -13.47 -0.76 9.61
C VAL A 77 -12.84 -1.96 10.32
N ARG A 78 -13.30 -2.23 11.54
CA ARG A 78 -12.90 -3.42 12.30
C ARG A 78 -14.06 -4.40 12.28
N ILE A 79 -13.84 -5.58 11.75
CA ILE A 79 -14.84 -6.64 11.65
C ILE A 79 -14.42 -7.75 12.60
N SER A 80 -15.32 -8.22 13.47
CA SER A 80 -15.00 -9.34 14.36
C SER A 80 -14.78 -10.61 13.54
N VAL A 81 -13.69 -11.33 13.79
CA VAL A 81 -13.35 -12.55 13.05
C VAL A 81 -14.42 -13.62 13.24
N HIS A 82 -15.09 -13.65 14.40
CA HIS A 82 -16.18 -14.58 14.72
C HIS A 82 -17.42 -14.39 13.85
N TRP A 83 -17.55 -13.23 13.22
CA TRP A 83 -18.66 -12.91 12.33
C TRP A 83 -18.31 -13.16 10.86
N ILE A 84 -17.05 -13.48 10.53
CA ILE A 84 -16.61 -13.68 9.16
C ILE A 84 -16.80 -15.15 8.78
N LEU A 85 -17.67 -15.40 7.80
CA LEU A 85 -17.87 -16.74 7.24
C LEU A 85 -16.87 -17.05 6.13
N LYS A 86 -16.61 -16.06 5.27
CA LYS A 86 -15.76 -16.22 4.08
C LYS A 86 -15.15 -14.90 3.67
N ILE A 87 -13.93 -14.95 3.10
CA ILE A 87 -13.28 -13.81 2.46
C ILE A 87 -12.88 -14.24 1.04
N GLU A 88 -13.23 -13.46 0.03
CA GLU A 88 -12.85 -13.68 -1.37
C GLU A 88 -12.09 -12.47 -1.91
N GLU A 89 -10.90 -12.70 -2.49
CA GLU A 89 -10.16 -11.67 -3.25
C GLU A 89 -10.81 -11.48 -4.63
N GLN A 90 -10.95 -10.22 -5.06
CA GLN A 90 -11.43 -9.85 -6.40
C GLN A 90 -10.29 -9.54 -7.37
#